data_AF-A0A0K6GAD9-F1
#
_entry.id   AF-A0A0K6GAD9-F1
#
_cell.length_a   1.000
_cell.length_b   1.000
_cell.length_c   1.000
_cell.angle_alpha   90.00
_cell.angle_beta   90.00
_cell.angle_gamma   90.00
#
_symmetry.space_group_name_H-M   'P 1'
#
loop_
_entity.id
_entity.type
_entity.pdbx_description
1 polymer ?
#
loop_
_entity_poly.entity_id
_entity_poly.type
_entity_poly.pdbx_seq_one_letter_code
_entity_poly.pdbx_strand_id
1 'polypeptide(L)'
;MATALASHGVSSLLIGNVQHWEETGARLESAIAAYLHSCLALEQATLTAPPVGIDHLPARLNRRIEYFHTLMTQPVAQSLVSVARTRNKFVTPIYRMPSEILERIFDLAVKSAGHELPMKEATSASCLCLYRIVSVCSVWRKVGLSHPRLWTLVPLVYFNSSETITKKFRQI
;
A
#
# COMPACT_ATOMS: atom_id res chain seq x y z
N MET A 1 -3.87 -36.00 1.74
CA MET A 1 -5.16 -35.81 1.03
C MET A 1 -6.12 -34.88 1.80
N ALA A 2 -5.61 -33.86 2.50
CA ALA A 2 -6.40 -32.94 3.35
C ALA A 2 -6.35 -31.45 2.89
N THR A 3 -5.57 -31.15 1.85
CA THR A 3 -5.31 -29.78 1.37
C THR A 3 -6.35 -29.26 0.38
N ALA A 4 -7.16 -30.13 -0.24
CA ALA A 4 -8.16 -29.72 -1.25
C ALA A 4 -9.47 -29.16 -0.66
N LEU A 5 -9.89 -29.63 0.51
CA LEU A 5 -11.14 -29.16 1.14
C LEU A 5 -11.00 -27.75 1.75
N ALA A 6 -9.79 -27.40 2.21
CA ALA A 6 -9.50 -26.05 2.70
C ALA A 6 -9.49 -25.01 1.58
N SER A 7 -9.02 -25.36 0.37
CA SER A 7 -9.01 -24.42 -0.76
C SER A 7 -10.42 -24.09 -1.26
N HIS A 8 -11.34 -25.06 -1.27
CA HIS A 8 -12.73 -24.83 -1.68
C HIS A 8 -13.48 -23.89 -0.71
N GLY A 9 -13.28 -24.05 0.61
CA GLY A 9 -13.88 -23.16 1.60
C GLY A 9 -13.36 -21.72 1.51
N VAL A 10 -12.05 -21.54 1.28
CA VAL A 10 -11.43 -20.21 1.14
C VAL A 10 -11.89 -19.51 -0.15
N SER A 11 -12.00 -20.24 -1.27
CA SER A 11 -12.51 -19.70 -2.53
C SER A 11 -13.97 -19.26 -2.43
N SER A 12 -14.82 -20.05 -1.77
CA SER A 12 -16.24 -19.68 -1.56
C SER A 12 -16.39 -18.43 -0.69
N LEU A 13 -15.57 -18.30 0.35
CA LEU A 13 -15.60 -17.15 1.25
C LEU A 13 -15.09 -15.87 0.56
N LEU A 14 -14.07 -15.99 -0.29
CA LEU A 14 -13.58 -14.87 -1.10
C LEU A 14 -14.63 -14.38 -2.11
N ILE A 15 -15.33 -15.30 -2.78
CA ILE A 15 -16.41 -14.96 -3.72
C ILE A 15 -17.56 -14.25 -2.98
N GLY A 16 -17.98 -14.76 -1.83
CA GLY A 16 -19.00 -14.12 -1.01
C GLY A 16 -18.62 -12.71 -0.54
N ASN A 17 -17.36 -12.50 -0.17
CA ASN A 17 -16.86 -11.17 0.20
C ASN A 17 -16.83 -10.19 -0.98
N VAL A 18 -16.53 -10.66 -2.19
CA VAL A 18 -16.56 -9.83 -3.40
C VAL A 18 -17.99 -9.44 -3.73
N GLN A 19 -18.94 -10.38 -3.72
CA GLN A 19 -20.36 -10.10 -3.96
C GLN A 19 -20.90 -9.09 -2.94
N HIS A 20 -20.60 -9.30 -1.65
CA HIS A 20 -21.01 -8.37 -0.60
C HIS A 20 -20.42 -6.96 -0.80
N TRP A 21 -19.15 -6.87 -1.24
CA TRP A 21 -18.51 -5.60 -1.57
C TRP A 21 -19.19 -4.91 -2.78
N GLU A 22 -19.52 -5.65 -3.84
CA GLU A 22 -20.25 -5.14 -5.01
C GLU A 22 -21.64 -4.62 -4.65
N GLU A 23 -22.41 -5.38 -3.86
CA GLU A 23 -23.72 -4.95 -3.37
C GLU A 23 -23.63 -3.69 -2.52
N THR A 24 -22.63 -3.62 -1.63
CA THR A 24 -22.40 -2.43 -0.79
C THR A 24 -22.01 -1.24 -1.65
N GLY A 25 -21.21 -1.46 -2.71
CA GLY A 25 -20.87 -0.45 -3.71
C GLY A 25 -22.10 0.09 -4.44
N ALA A 26 -23.00 -0.79 -4.89
CA ALA A 26 -24.25 -0.39 -5.55
C ALA A 26 -25.16 0.43 -4.62
N ARG A 27 -25.23 0.08 -3.32
CA ARG A 27 -25.97 0.88 -2.32
C ARG A 27 -25.35 2.27 -2.13
N LEU A 28 -24.03 2.36 -2.10
CA LEU A 28 -23.33 3.64 -2.00
C LEU A 28 -23.59 4.52 -3.22
N GLU A 29 -23.50 3.95 -4.42
CA GLU A 29 -23.82 4.64 -5.68
C GLU A 29 -25.24 5.21 -5.67
N SER A 30 -26.23 4.38 -5.31
CA SER A 30 -27.62 4.81 -5.19
C SER A 30 -27.81 5.92 -4.14
N ALA A 31 -27.15 5.81 -2.98
CA ALA A 31 -27.21 6.84 -1.93
C ALA A 31 -26.60 8.18 -2.39
N ILE A 32 -25.49 8.15 -3.12
CA ILE A 32 -24.87 9.36 -3.70
C ILE A 32 -25.80 10.00 -4.74
N ALA A 33 -26.43 9.20 -5.60
CA ALA A 33 -27.40 9.69 -6.57
C ALA A 33 -28.63 10.34 -5.90
N ALA A 34 -29.17 9.70 -4.86
CA ALA A 34 -30.28 10.24 -4.08
C ALA A 34 -29.90 11.54 -3.34
N TYR A 35 -28.68 11.61 -2.83
CA TYR A 35 -28.14 12.83 -2.20
C TYR A 35 -28.02 13.97 -3.22
N LEU A 36 -27.47 13.71 -4.41
CA LEU A 36 -27.39 14.68 -5.50
C LEU A 36 -28.79 15.21 -5.87
N HIS A 37 -29.78 14.32 -6.00
CA HIS A 37 -31.15 14.70 -6.29
C HIS A 37 -31.73 15.62 -5.19
N SER A 38 -31.44 15.33 -3.93
CA SER A 38 -31.85 16.17 -2.79
C SER A 38 -31.19 17.55 -2.81
N CYS A 39 -29.92 17.64 -3.21
CA CYS A 39 -29.22 18.92 -3.38
C CYS A 39 -29.85 19.77 -4.47
N LEU A 40 -30.17 19.18 -5.62
CA LEU A 40 -30.82 19.88 -6.74
C LEU A 40 -32.24 20.34 -6.35
N ALA A 41 -33.00 19.51 -5.64
CA ALA A 41 -34.31 19.87 -5.14
C ALA A 41 -34.25 21.05 -4.15
N LEU A 42 -33.23 21.07 -3.28
CA LEU A 42 -33.00 22.16 -2.34
C LEU A 42 -32.66 23.47 -3.06
N GLU A 43 -31.78 23.43 -4.07
CA GLU A 43 -31.46 24.57 -4.92
C GLU A 43 -32.72 25.13 -5.59
N GLN A 44 -33.52 24.26 -6.19
CA GLN A 44 -34.77 24.66 -6.84
C GLN A 44 -35.75 25.30 -5.84
N ALA A 45 -35.87 24.74 -4.63
CA ALA A 45 -36.73 25.29 -3.58
C ALA A 45 -36.29 26.71 -3.17
N THR A 46 -34.98 26.96 -3.06
CA THR A 46 -34.46 28.29 -2.72
C THR A 46 -34.72 29.35 -3.79
N LEU A 47 -34.84 28.96 -5.06
CA LEU A 47 -35.19 29.89 -6.14
C LEU A 47 -36.66 30.33 -6.11
N THR A 48 -37.54 29.48 -5.55
CA THR A 48 -38.99 29.71 -5.53
C THR A 48 -39.51 30.32 -4.21
N ALA A 49 -38.71 30.33 -3.15
CA ALA A 49 -39.14 30.72 -1.81
C ALA A 49 -38.94 32.22 -1.54
N PRO A 50 -39.85 32.89 -0.81
CA PRO A 50 -39.67 34.28 -0.38
C PRO A 50 -38.50 34.39 0.63
N PRO A 51 -37.74 35.51 0.62
CA PRO A 51 -36.47 35.66 1.34
C PRO A 51 -36.56 35.76 2.87
N VAL A 52 -37.70 35.43 3.49
CA VAL A 52 -37.95 35.69 4.91
C VAL A 52 -37.41 34.54 5.78
N GLY A 53 -36.46 34.83 6.67
CA GLY A 53 -35.97 33.90 7.71
C GLY A 53 -34.78 33.00 7.33
N ILE A 54 -33.94 33.43 6.38
CA ILE A 54 -32.87 32.61 5.78
C ILE A 54 -31.50 32.80 6.46
N ASP A 55 -31.39 33.66 7.48
CA ASP A 55 -30.12 34.12 8.06
C ASP A 55 -29.21 33.00 8.59
N HIS A 56 -29.78 31.85 8.95
CA HIS A 56 -29.04 30.69 9.49
C HIS A 56 -28.75 29.62 8.42
N LEU A 57 -29.37 29.71 7.24
CA LEU A 57 -29.26 28.70 6.18
C LEU A 57 -27.84 28.60 5.61
N PRO A 58 -27.12 29.71 5.28
CA PRO A 58 -25.76 29.63 4.75
C PRO A 58 -24.79 28.92 5.69
N ALA A 59 -24.82 29.26 6.98
CA ALA A 59 -23.97 28.62 7.99
C ALA A 59 -24.26 27.12 8.13
N ARG A 60 -25.55 26.73 8.07
CA ARG A 60 -25.97 25.33 8.13
C ARG A 60 -25.53 24.54 6.89
N LEU A 61 -25.62 25.14 5.70
CA LEU A 61 -25.15 24.55 4.45
C LEU A 61 -23.63 24.36 4.46
N ASN A 62 -22.87 25.41 4.82
CA ASN A 62 -21.41 25.35 4.89
C ASN A 62 -20.92 24.25 5.85
N ARG A 63 -21.50 24.19 7.06
CA ARG A 63 -21.19 23.11 8.03
C ARG A 63 -21.49 21.73 7.46
N ARG A 64 -22.54 21.59 6.65
CA ARG A 64 -22.92 20.30 6.07
C ARG A 64 -22.03 19.91 4.90
N ILE A 65 -21.61 20.86 4.07
CA ILE A 65 -20.64 20.65 3.00
C ILE A 65 -19.28 20.23 3.57
N GLU A 66 -18.78 20.94 4.57
CA GLU A 66 -17.51 20.60 5.25
C GLU A 66 -17.57 19.21 5.90
N TYR A 67 -18.68 18.92 6.59
CA TYR A 67 -18.90 17.61 7.18
C TYR A 67 -18.97 16.50 6.12
N PHE A 68 -19.68 16.73 5.02
CA PHE A 68 -19.77 15.76 3.93
C PHE A 68 -18.41 15.50 3.29
N HIS A 69 -17.65 16.56 3.03
CA HIS A 69 -16.31 16.45 2.47
C HIS A 69 -15.37 15.63 3.38
N THR A 70 -15.38 15.89 4.69
CA THR A 70 -14.56 15.11 5.65
C THR A 70 -15.05 13.66 5.77
N LEU A 71 -16.36 13.44 5.80
CA LEU A 71 -16.95 12.11 5.94
C LEU A 71 -16.76 11.23 4.70
N MET A 72 -16.72 11.81 3.49
CA MET A 72 -16.70 11.05 2.25
C MET A 72 -15.29 10.92 1.66
N THR A 73 -14.53 12.02 1.59
CA THR A 73 -13.27 12.03 0.83
C THR A 73 -12.25 11.06 1.41
N GLN A 74 -12.09 11.03 2.73
CA GLN A 74 -11.11 10.16 3.37
C GLN A 74 -11.49 8.67 3.28
N PRO A 75 -12.71 8.22 3.66
CA PRO A 75 -13.08 6.82 3.57
C PRO A 75 -13.12 6.28 2.14
N VAL A 76 -13.57 7.07 1.16
CA VAL A 76 -13.57 6.67 -0.25
C VAL A 76 -12.15 6.50 -0.78
N ALA A 77 -11.23 7.42 -0.45
CA ALA A 77 -9.83 7.27 -0.85
C ALA A 77 -9.21 6.00 -0.25
N GLN A 78 -9.49 5.71 1.03
CA GLN A 78 -9.00 4.50 1.70
C GLN A 78 -9.58 3.22 1.09
N SER A 79 -10.87 3.21 0.72
CA SER A 79 -11.51 2.04 0.10
C SER A 79 -10.90 1.75 -1.27
N LEU A 80 -10.65 2.77 -2.10
CA LEU A 80 -10.00 2.63 -3.40
C LEU A 80 -8.59 2.05 -3.29
N VAL A 81 -7.79 2.53 -2.33
CA VAL A 81 -6.45 1.98 -2.07
C VAL A 81 -6.53 0.50 -1.64
N SER A 82 -7.51 0.15 -0.82
CA SER A 82 -7.72 -1.23 -0.34
C SER A 82 -8.09 -2.17 -1.49
N VAL A 83 -9.02 -1.77 -2.36
CA VAL A 83 -9.45 -2.53 -3.53
C VAL A 83 -8.31 -2.68 -4.53
N ALA A 84 -7.58 -1.59 -4.82
CA ALA A 84 -6.41 -1.62 -5.70
C ALA A 84 -5.34 -2.58 -5.17
N ARG A 85 -5.05 -2.55 -3.87
CA ARG A 85 -4.10 -3.48 -3.24
C ARG A 85 -4.56 -4.93 -3.36
N THR A 86 -5.85 -5.19 -3.16
CA THR A 86 -6.43 -6.54 -3.29
C THR A 86 -6.36 -7.03 -4.73
N ARG A 87 -6.74 -6.21 -5.71
CA ARG A 87 -6.57 -6.52 -7.14
C ARG A 87 -5.12 -6.84 -7.47
N ASN A 88 -4.18 -6.00 -7.03
CA ASN A 88 -2.76 -6.19 -7.33
C ASN A 88 -2.23 -7.51 -6.76
N LYS A 89 -2.76 -8.00 -5.63
CA LYS A 89 -2.42 -9.34 -5.11
C LYS A 89 -2.83 -10.46 -6.06
N PHE A 90 -3.98 -10.34 -6.72
CA PHE A 90 -4.45 -11.37 -7.64
C PHE A 90 -3.79 -11.31 -9.01
N VAL A 91 -3.45 -10.13 -9.49
CA VAL A 91 -2.88 -9.92 -10.83
C VAL A 91 -1.37 -10.08 -10.85
N THR A 92 -0.66 -9.70 -9.79
CA THR A 92 0.81 -9.72 -9.80
C THR A 92 1.33 -11.15 -9.62
N PRO A 93 2.15 -11.69 -10.55
CA PRO A 93 2.66 -13.06 -10.49
C PRO A 93 3.39 -13.40 -9.20
N ILE A 94 3.98 -12.39 -8.58
CA ILE A 94 4.76 -12.50 -7.34
C ILE A 94 3.97 -13.12 -6.18
N TYR A 95 2.66 -12.90 -6.12
CA TYR A 95 1.81 -13.46 -5.05
C TYR A 95 1.38 -14.90 -5.34
N ARG A 96 1.61 -15.40 -6.55
CA ARG A 96 1.32 -16.78 -6.97
C ARG A 96 2.58 -17.65 -7.01
N MET A 97 3.75 -17.06 -6.90
CA MET A 97 5.01 -17.79 -6.87
C MET A 97 5.16 -18.52 -5.52
N PRO A 98 5.53 -19.81 -5.52
CA PRO A 98 5.95 -20.51 -4.31
C PRO A 98 7.14 -19.78 -3.67
N SER A 99 7.21 -19.81 -2.34
CA SER A 99 8.29 -19.16 -1.58
C SER A 99 9.67 -19.66 -2.01
N GLU A 100 9.79 -20.94 -2.35
CA GLU A 100 11.04 -21.59 -2.76
C GLU A 100 11.60 -20.99 -4.06
N ILE A 101 10.73 -20.59 -4.97
CA ILE A 101 11.13 -19.94 -6.23
C ILE A 101 11.63 -18.52 -5.94
N LEU A 102 10.93 -17.78 -5.07
CA LEU A 102 11.36 -16.45 -4.65
C LEU A 102 12.70 -16.50 -3.89
N GLU A 103 12.87 -17.46 -2.98
CA GLU A 103 14.13 -17.72 -2.28
C GLU A 103 15.27 -17.99 -3.25
N ARG A 104 15.02 -18.81 -4.28
CA ARG A 104 16.02 -19.10 -5.30
C ARG A 104 16.39 -17.87 -6.12
N ILE A 105 15.41 -17.04 -6.47
CA ILE A 105 15.65 -15.76 -7.15
C ILE A 105 16.49 -14.84 -6.25
N PHE A 106 16.18 -14.76 -4.95
CA PHE A 106 16.92 -13.93 -4.01
C PHE A 106 18.36 -14.41 -3.84
N ASP A 107 18.58 -15.73 -3.73
CA ASP A 107 19.92 -16.34 -3.69
C ASP A 107 20.75 -15.94 -4.92
N LEU A 108 20.15 -16.00 -6.11
CA LEU A 108 20.83 -15.65 -7.36
C LEU A 108 21.13 -14.14 -7.42
N ALA A 109 20.16 -13.30 -7.07
CA ALA A 109 20.29 -11.85 -7.09
C ALA A 109 21.42 -11.38 -6.14
N VAL A 110 21.42 -11.86 -4.90
CA VAL A 110 22.44 -11.50 -3.90
C VAL A 110 23.83 -11.97 -4.32
N LYS A 111 23.97 -13.20 -4.83
CA LYS A 111 25.26 -13.71 -5.33
C LYS A 111 25.77 -12.93 -6.54
N SER A 112 24.87 -12.57 -7.45
CA SER A 112 25.24 -11.82 -8.66
C SER A 112 25.70 -10.38 -8.35
N ALA A 113 25.22 -9.79 -7.25
CA ALA A 113 25.51 -8.41 -6.89
C ALA A 113 27.01 -8.13 -6.65
N GLY A 114 27.80 -9.16 -6.31
CA GLY A 114 29.23 -9.05 -6.05
C GLY A 114 30.12 -9.95 -6.91
N HIS A 115 29.60 -10.51 -8.02
CA HIS A 115 30.26 -11.60 -8.74
C HIS A 115 31.67 -11.25 -9.26
N GLU A 116 31.95 -9.99 -9.53
CA GLU A 116 33.23 -9.51 -10.09
C GLU A 116 33.96 -8.52 -9.16
N LEU A 117 33.47 -8.33 -7.94
CA LEU A 117 34.02 -7.35 -7.02
C LEU A 117 35.05 -7.97 -6.06
N PRO A 118 36.05 -7.21 -5.60
CA PRO A 118 36.87 -7.59 -4.46
C PRO A 118 36.01 -7.94 -3.25
N MET A 119 36.44 -8.90 -2.43
CA MET A 119 35.64 -9.48 -1.32
C MET A 119 34.95 -8.44 -0.43
N LYS A 120 35.65 -7.34 -0.08
CA LYS A 120 35.11 -6.25 0.75
C LYS A 120 33.94 -5.54 0.07
N GLU A 121 34.06 -5.26 -1.22
CA GLU A 121 33.03 -4.59 -2.03
C GLU A 121 31.89 -5.54 -2.37
N ALA A 122 32.20 -6.80 -2.69
CA ALA A 122 31.22 -7.86 -2.94
C ALA A 122 30.29 -8.07 -1.73
N THR A 123 30.85 -8.04 -0.52
CA THR A 123 30.07 -8.15 0.73
C THR A 123 29.10 -6.98 0.88
N SER A 124 29.58 -5.75 0.70
CA SER A 124 28.75 -4.54 0.76
C SER A 124 27.63 -4.57 -0.29
N ALA A 125 27.94 -4.91 -1.54
CA ALA A 125 26.99 -5.01 -2.64
C ALA A 125 25.92 -6.08 -2.38
N SER A 126 26.32 -7.24 -1.86
CA SER A 126 25.40 -8.33 -1.48
C SER A 126 24.43 -7.90 -0.38
N CYS A 127 24.93 -7.19 0.65
CA CYS A 127 24.11 -6.70 1.75
C CYS A 127 23.12 -5.63 1.27
N LEU A 128 23.58 -4.67 0.46
CA LEU A 128 22.70 -3.65 -0.14
C LEU A 128 21.63 -4.29 -1.03
N CYS A 129 21.99 -5.30 -1.83
CA CYS A 129 21.04 -6.07 -2.64
C CYS A 129 19.97 -6.73 -1.76
N LEU A 130 20.39 -7.39 -0.67
CA LEU A 130 19.46 -8.01 0.27
C LEU A 130 18.49 -6.98 0.89
N TYR A 131 19.00 -5.83 1.36
CA TYR A 131 18.15 -4.77 1.90
C TYR A 131 17.17 -4.21 0.87
N ARG A 132 17.58 -4.11 -0.40
CA ARG A 132 16.69 -3.73 -1.51
C ARG A 132 15.61 -4.78 -1.76
N ILE A 133 15.95 -6.07 -1.73
CA ILE A 133 15.00 -7.17 -1.89
C ILE A 133 13.93 -7.11 -0.78
N VAL A 134 14.33 -7.03 0.49
CA VAL A 134 13.36 -7.02 1.60
C VAL A 134 12.58 -5.71 1.74
N SER A 135 12.92 -4.67 0.98
CA SER A 135 12.19 -3.40 0.96
C SER A 135 11.10 -3.33 -0.12
N VAL A 136 11.14 -4.20 -1.15
CA VAL A 136 10.19 -4.16 -2.30
C VAL A 136 8.72 -4.22 -1.87
N CYS A 137 8.34 -5.26 -1.14
CA CYS A 137 6.97 -5.42 -0.66
C CYS A 137 6.93 -6.32 0.58
N SER A 138 5.77 -6.39 1.24
CA SER A 138 5.60 -7.21 2.46
C SER A 138 5.83 -8.70 2.21
N VAL A 139 5.55 -9.21 1.00
CA VAL A 139 5.79 -10.62 0.64
C VAL A 139 7.29 -10.88 0.51
N TRP A 140 8.01 -10.05 -0.24
CA TRP A 140 9.47 -10.18 -0.38
C TRP A 140 10.18 -10.06 0.95
N ARG A 141 9.74 -9.12 1.79
CA ARG A 141 10.22 -8.99 3.16
C ARG A 141 10.01 -10.27 3.95
N LYS A 142 8.79 -10.81 3.94
CA LYS A 142 8.47 -12.04 4.68
C LYS A 142 9.35 -13.21 4.21
N VAL A 143 9.42 -13.44 2.90
CA VAL A 143 10.22 -14.54 2.32
C VAL A 143 11.72 -14.32 2.59
N GLY A 144 12.24 -13.14 2.31
CA GLY A 144 13.66 -12.81 2.48
C GLY A 144 14.12 -12.87 3.94
N LEU A 145 13.30 -12.43 4.90
CA LEU A 145 13.61 -12.56 6.33
C LEU A 145 13.49 -14.01 6.84
N SER A 146 12.62 -14.82 6.23
CA SER A 146 12.43 -16.23 6.62
C SER A 146 13.48 -17.16 6.02
N HIS A 147 14.30 -16.69 5.07
CA HIS A 147 15.29 -17.49 4.36
C HIS A 147 16.69 -17.32 4.98
N PRO A 148 17.16 -18.23 5.86
CA PRO A 148 18.35 -18.01 6.68
C PRO A 148 19.64 -17.88 5.87
N ARG A 149 19.68 -18.47 4.66
CA ARG A 149 20.87 -18.45 3.79
C ARG A 149 21.28 -17.04 3.37
N LEU A 150 20.32 -16.11 3.28
CA LEU A 150 20.59 -14.72 2.94
C LEU A 150 21.26 -13.94 4.08
N TRP A 151 21.13 -14.42 5.32
CA TRP A 151 21.60 -13.72 6.53
C TRP A 151 22.83 -14.37 7.16
N THR A 152 23.55 -15.17 6.39
CA THR A 152 24.82 -15.79 6.85
C THR A 152 25.92 -14.75 7.06
N LEU A 153 25.81 -13.58 6.43
CA LEU A 153 26.70 -12.44 6.58
C LEU A 153 25.88 -11.20 6.94
N VAL A 154 26.13 -10.64 8.13
CA VAL A 154 25.51 -9.39 8.58
C VAL A 154 26.62 -8.36 8.83
N PRO A 155 26.70 -7.29 8.03
CA PRO A 155 27.75 -6.28 8.19
C PRO A 155 27.47 -5.45 9.45
N LEU A 156 28.41 -5.45 10.39
CA LEU A 156 28.38 -4.55 11.53
C LEU A 156 28.89 -3.18 11.09
N VAL A 157 28.02 -2.18 11.11
CA VAL A 157 28.42 -0.78 10.89
C VAL A 157 28.96 -0.23 12.19
N TYR A 158 30.28 -0.12 12.31
CA TYR A 158 30.92 0.58 13.40
C TYR A 158 30.93 2.08 13.08
N PHE A 159 30.21 2.87 13.87
CA PHE A 159 30.36 4.33 13.84
C PHE A 159 31.59 4.69 14.67
N ASN A 160 32.72 4.96 14.00
CA ASN A 160 33.87 5.54 14.67
C ASN A 160 33.64 7.05 14.80
N SER A 161 33.34 7.54 16.00
CA SER A 161 33.09 8.96 16.28
C SER A 161 34.37 9.83 16.29
N SER A 162 35.49 9.31 15.79
CA SER A 162 36.81 9.91 15.92
C SER A 162 37.48 10.13 14.57
N GLU A 163 36.90 10.96 13.71
CA GLU A 163 37.63 11.63 12.63
C GLU A 163 37.34 13.12 12.63
N THR A 164 38.07 13.84 13.49
CA THR A 164 38.31 15.28 13.32
C THR A 164 39.15 15.46 12.07
N ILE A 165 38.48 15.73 10.95
CA ILE A 165 39.09 15.99 9.64
C ILE A 165 40.04 17.20 9.75
N THR A 166 41.34 16.93 9.86
CA THR A 166 42.38 17.90 9.51
C THR A 166 42.67 17.75 8.02
N LYS A 167 41.91 18.46 7.19
CA LYS A 167 42.25 18.66 5.76
C LYS A 167 43.52 19.50 5.68
N LYS A 168 44.68 18.85 5.53
CA LYS A 168 45.89 19.49 4.99
C LYS A 168 45.68 19.76 3.51
N PHE A 169 45.44 21.02 3.17
CA PHE A 169 45.57 21.53 1.80
C PHE A 169 47.03 21.36 1.36
N ARG A 170 47.25 20.65 0.25
CA ARG A 170 48.50 20.69 -0.50
C ARG A 170 48.35 21.77 -1.56
N GLN A 171 49.05 22.89 -1.38
CA GLN A 171 49.20 23.94 -2.38
C GLN A 171 50.01 23.41 -3.57
N ILE A 172 49.63 23.87 -4.77
CA ILE A 172 50.43 23.84 -6.00
C ILE A 172 51.48 24.95 -5.89
#